data_AF-A0A3D3X5N7-F1
#
_entry.id   AF-A0A3D3X5N7-F1
#
_cell.length_a   1.000
_cell.length_b   1.000
_cell.length_c   1.000
_cell.angle_alpha   90.00
_cell.angle_beta   90.00
_cell.angle_gamma   90.00
#
_symmetry.space_group_name_H-M   'P 1'
#
loop_
_entity.id
_entity.type
_entity.pdbx_description
1 polymer ?
#
loop_
_entity_poly.entity_id
_entity_poly.type
_entity_poly.pdbx_seq_one_letter_code
_entity_poly.pdbx_strand_id
1 'polypeptide(L)'
;SNAYDGKTKTELVHLSPHVSLTGAKADRWVVIRPGSEALVALSLASVIRDKKGGHKFLSRMLASYKPEKVAEATGVPAEKLNELALQFIKHSPSLALGGGPSARNSNLTSLHVAVNILNAVSGNLGKTLHFHKQPAPENTSHQNLIELAKDLNVGKVKLLIIDDSDPLHALPKSIGFEKALKNTFTISLASQKNDTSSQTDLQLPVLTDYE
;
A
#
# COMPACT_ATOMS: atom_id res chain seq x y z
N SER A 1 12.38 21.75 -0.74
CA SER A 1 11.61 22.67 -1.61
C SER A 1 12.11 22.45 -3.02
N ASN A 2 11.47 21.55 -3.79
CA ASN A 2 12.03 21.11 -5.08
C ASN A 2 10.96 21.21 -6.18
N ALA A 3 10.88 22.37 -6.83
CA ALA A 3 10.32 22.46 -8.17
C ALA A 3 11.47 22.21 -9.16
N TYR A 4 11.31 21.24 -10.06
CA TYR A 4 12.33 20.87 -11.05
C TYR A 4 12.52 21.95 -12.14
N ASP A 5 11.54 22.85 -12.34
CA ASP A 5 11.55 23.83 -13.43
C ASP A 5 11.36 25.30 -13.01
N GLY A 6 11.21 25.58 -11.71
CA GLY A 6 11.05 26.94 -11.17
C GLY A 6 9.77 27.69 -11.60
N LYS A 7 8.80 27.06 -12.27
CA LYS A 7 7.63 27.75 -12.84
C LYS A 7 6.31 27.39 -12.18
N THR A 8 6.18 26.20 -11.60
CA THR A 8 4.96 25.77 -10.90
C THR A 8 5.29 24.93 -9.67
N LYS A 9 4.87 25.40 -8.49
CA LYS A 9 5.04 24.68 -7.22
C LYS A 9 3.87 23.72 -7.02
N THR A 10 4.16 22.42 -6.93
CA THR A 10 3.18 21.42 -6.47
C THR A 10 3.09 21.48 -4.94
N GLU A 11 1.88 21.67 -4.41
CA GLU A 11 1.63 21.61 -2.96
C GLU A 11 1.49 20.14 -2.52
N LEU A 12 2.32 19.72 -1.56
CA LEU A 12 2.21 18.40 -0.94
C LEU A 12 1.46 18.51 0.39
N VAL A 13 0.26 17.93 0.45
CA VAL A 13 -0.52 17.77 1.68
C VAL A 13 -0.41 16.33 2.17
N HIS A 14 0.13 16.13 3.37
CA HIS A 14 0.25 14.83 4.01
C HIS A 14 -0.84 14.66 5.07
N LEU A 15 -1.60 13.56 4.99
CA LEU A 15 -2.62 13.21 5.97
C LEU A 15 -2.19 11.93 6.69
N SER A 16 -1.88 12.04 7.98
CA SER A 16 -1.40 10.92 8.78
C SER A 16 -1.57 11.18 10.28
N PRO A 17 -1.68 10.12 11.11
CA PRO A 17 -1.76 10.26 12.55
C PRO A 17 -0.44 10.71 13.21
N HIS A 18 0.70 10.46 12.57
CA HIS A 18 2.02 10.85 13.05
C HIS A 18 2.84 11.50 11.93
N VAL A 19 3.80 12.35 12.30
CA VAL A 19 4.74 12.93 11.34
C VAL A 19 5.66 11.82 10.85
N SER A 20 5.50 11.41 9.59
CA SER A 20 6.45 10.56 8.89
C SER A 20 7.56 11.40 8.25
N LEU A 21 8.63 10.78 7.76
CA LEU A 21 9.67 11.49 6.99
C LEU A 21 9.06 12.22 5.76
N THR A 22 8.04 11.64 5.15
CA THR A 22 7.26 12.25 4.06
C THR A 22 6.43 13.44 4.58
N GLY A 23 5.80 13.29 5.76
CA GLY A 23 5.06 14.37 6.41
C GLY A 23 5.92 15.56 6.80
N ALA A 24 7.15 15.31 7.29
CA ALA A 24 8.10 16.37 7.63
C ALA A 24 8.57 17.18 6.41
N LYS A 25 8.50 16.60 5.20
CA LYS A 25 8.82 17.27 3.94
C LYS A 25 7.60 17.84 3.21
N ALA A 26 6.39 17.63 3.73
CA ALA A 26 5.16 18.14 3.14
C ALA A 26 5.00 19.65 3.40
N ASP A 27 4.34 20.36 2.48
CA ASP A 27 4.00 21.77 2.68
C ASP A 27 2.97 21.92 3.81
N ARG A 28 2.08 20.93 3.95
CA ARG A 28 1.07 20.87 5.01
C ARG A 28 0.94 19.45 5.53
N TRP A 29 0.85 19.33 6.85
CA TRP A 29 0.47 18.11 7.54
C TRP A 29 -0.90 18.29 8.19
N VAL A 30 -1.82 17.37 7.90
CA VAL A 30 -3.14 17.32 8.53
C VAL A 30 -3.17 16.07 9.40
N VAL A 31 -3.28 16.28 10.71
CA VAL A 31 -3.39 15.20 11.69
C VAL A 31 -4.77 14.55 11.55
N ILE A 32 -4.78 13.23 11.45
CA ILE A 32 -6.01 12.42 11.37
C ILE A 32 -5.94 11.32 12.43
N ARG A 33 -7.09 10.77 12.83
CA ARG A 33 -7.10 9.62 13.75
C ARG A 33 -6.50 8.38 13.06
N PRO A 34 -5.69 7.55 13.75
CA PRO A 34 -5.12 6.35 13.16
C PRO A 34 -6.19 5.44 12.55
N GLY A 35 -5.97 4.94 11.34
CA GLY A 35 -6.90 4.03 10.66
C GLY A 35 -8.08 4.72 9.96
N SER A 36 -8.14 6.06 9.98
CA SER A 36 -9.20 6.86 9.35
C SER A 36 -8.84 7.39 7.95
N GLU A 37 -7.67 7.02 7.41
CA GLU A 37 -7.14 7.48 6.12
C GLU A 37 -8.14 7.27 4.98
N ALA A 38 -8.77 6.09 4.95
CA ALA A 38 -9.76 5.73 3.94
C ALA A 38 -11.02 6.60 4.03
N LEU A 39 -11.45 6.96 5.24
CA LEU A 39 -12.62 7.83 5.46
C LEU A 39 -12.36 9.23 4.92
N VAL A 40 -11.16 9.76 5.14
CA VAL A 40 -10.76 11.06 4.60
C VAL A 40 -10.76 11.03 3.07
N ALA A 41 -10.13 10.03 2.46
CA ALA A 41 -10.10 9.90 1.00
C ALA A 41 -11.51 9.79 0.39
N LEU A 42 -12.40 8.98 0.99
CA LEU A 42 -13.80 8.86 0.55
C LEU A 42 -14.60 10.14 0.76
N SER A 43 -14.33 10.89 1.83
CA SER A 43 -15.00 12.15 2.09
C SER A 43 -14.62 13.22 1.08
N LEU A 44 -13.33 13.34 0.75
CA LEU A 44 -12.88 14.21 -0.33
C LEU A 44 -13.51 13.79 -1.66
N ALA A 45 -13.55 12.49 -1.94
CA ALA A 45 -14.18 11.96 -3.16
C ALA A 45 -15.67 12.28 -3.23
N SER A 46 -16.41 12.21 -2.12
CA SER A 46 -17.82 12.58 -2.05
C SER A 46 -18.05 14.04 -2.44
N VAL A 47 -17.28 14.97 -1.86
CA VAL A 47 -17.39 16.41 -2.14
C VAL A 47 -17.07 16.70 -3.60
N ILE A 48 -15.98 16.11 -4.11
CA ILE A 48 -15.53 16.30 -5.49
C ILE A 48 -16.56 15.77 -6.50
N ARG A 49 -17.10 14.58 -6.24
CA ARG A 49 -18.11 13.95 -7.10
C ARG A 49 -19.37 14.79 -7.18
N ASP A 50 -19.83 15.36 -6.07
CA ASP A 50 -20.99 16.26 -6.09
C ASP A 50 -20.72 17.55 -6.85
N LYS A 51 -19.49 18.08 -6.79
CA LYS A 51 -19.11 19.31 -7.49
C LYS A 51 -18.89 19.12 -8.99
N LYS A 52 -18.21 18.04 -9.40
CA LYS A 52 -17.85 17.77 -10.81
C LYS A 52 -18.91 16.94 -11.55
N GLY A 53 -19.76 16.21 -10.82
CA GLY A 53 -20.68 15.25 -11.41
C GLY A 53 -19.98 13.96 -11.87
N GLY A 54 -20.69 13.15 -12.65
CA GLY A 54 -20.19 11.85 -13.12
C GLY A 54 -20.28 10.73 -12.07
N HIS A 55 -19.72 9.56 -12.40
CA HIS A 55 -19.66 8.36 -11.55
C HIS A 55 -20.95 8.11 -10.75
N LYS A 56 -22.11 8.09 -11.43
CA LYS A 56 -23.44 8.00 -10.78
C LYS A 56 -23.56 6.76 -9.89
N PHE A 57 -22.93 5.65 -10.28
CA PHE A 57 -22.90 4.41 -9.50
C PHE A 57 -22.26 4.58 -8.11
N LEU A 58 -21.35 5.54 -7.93
CA LEU A 58 -20.71 5.84 -6.65
C LEU A 58 -21.56 6.75 -5.73
N SER A 59 -22.62 7.38 -6.25
CA SER A 59 -23.41 8.37 -5.49
C SER A 59 -23.94 7.82 -4.17
N ARG A 60 -24.55 6.63 -4.20
CA ARG A 60 -25.12 5.97 -3.03
C ARG A 60 -24.06 5.61 -2.00
N MET A 61 -22.92 5.10 -2.46
CA MET A 61 -21.81 4.74 -1.58
C MET A 61 -21.20 5.98 -0.92
N LEU A 62 -20.90 7.02 -1.72
CA LEU A 62 -20.27 8.26 -1.26
C LEU A 62 -21.18 9.11 -0.36
N ALA A 63 -22.51 8.93 -0.43
CA ALA A 63 -23.46 9.61 0.46
C ALA A 63 -23.28 9.25 1.95
N SER A 64 -22.65 8.11 2.27
CA SER A 64 -22.30 7.74 3.65
C SER A 64 -21.04 8.44 4.17
N TYR A 65 -20.24 9.04 3.28
CA TYR A 65 -18.95 9.66 3.61
C TYR A 65 -18.99 11.18 3.44
N LYS A 66 -20.13 11.81 3.71
CA LYS A 66 -20.18 13.28 3.73
C LYS A 66 -19.25 13.82 4.83
N PRO A 67 -18.62 14.99 4.66
CA PRO A 67 -17.72 15.58 5.66
C PRO A 67 -18.29 15.57 7.07
N GLU A 68 -19.58 15.88 7.21
CA GLU A 68 -20.29 15.95 8.50
C GLU A 68 -20.40 14.57 9.18
N LYS A 69 -20.43 13.49 8.40
CA LYS A 69 -20.55 12.11 8.90
C LYS A 69 -19.21 11.50 9.30
N VAL A 70 -18.10 12.01 8.76
CA VAL A 70 -16.76 11.44 9.02
C VAL A 70 -15.88 12.34 9.88
N ALA A 71 -16.27 13.60 10.11
CA ALA A 71 -15.46 14.58 10.84
C ALA A 71 -15.04 14.07 12.22
N GLU A 72 -15.99 13.52 12.98
CA GLU A 72 -15.71 12.93 14.28
C GLU A 72 -14.73 11.74 14.16
N ALA A 73 -15.05 10.77 13.30
CA ALA A 73 -14.25 9.55 13.14
C ALA A 73 -12.82 9.82 12.65
N THR A 74 -12.62 10.88 11.88
CA THR A 74 -11.31 11.29 11.34
C THR A 74 -10.57 12.26 12.26
N GLY A 75 -11.27 12.96 13.15
CA GLY A 75 -10.72 14.06 13.94
C GLY A 75 -10.46 15.34 13.12
N VAL A 76 -10.97 15.42 11.89
CA VAL A 76 -10.82 16.59 11.01
C VAL A 76 -12.17 17.30 10.86
N PRO A 77 -12.27 18.61 11.11
CA PRO A 77 -13.53 19.34 10.93
C PRO A 77 -14.09 19.22 9.51
N ALA A 78 -15.42 19.19 9.39
CA ALA A 78 -16.12 19.03 8.11
C ALA A 78 -15.76 20.16 7.13
N GLU A 79 -15.62 21.38 7.63
CA GLU A 79 -15.19 22.56 6.88
C GLU A 79 -13.80 22.34 6.28
N LYS A 80 -12.89 21.71 7.03
CA LYS A 80 -11.54 21.44 6.58
C LYS A 80 -11.50 20.35 5.52
N LEU A 81 -12.31 19.31 5.65
CA LEU A 81 -12.46 18.27 4.63
C LEU A 81 -13.02 18.85 3.31
N ASN A 82 -14.00 19.75 3.41
CA ASN A 82 -14.53 20.48 2.27
C ASN A 82 -13.47 21.38 1.62
N GLU A 83 -12.71 22.15 2.42
CA GLU A 83 -11.61 22.99 1.94
C GLU A 83 -10.56 22.16 1.17
N LEU A 84 -10.13 21.03 1.75
CA LEU A 84 -9.15 20.14 1.14
C LEU A 84 -9.66 19.56 -0.19
N ALA A 85 -10.92 19.13 -0.24
CA ALA A 85 -11.54 18.62 -1.46
C ALA A 85 -11.58 19.67 -2.58
N LEU A 86 -11.96 20.90 -2.24
CA LEU A 86 -12.03 22.02 -3.19
C LEU A 86 -10.62 22.45 -3.66
N GLN A 87 -9.64 22.50 -2.75
CA GLN A 87 -8.24 22.78 -3.10
C GLN A 87 -7.69 21.71 -4.03
N PHE A 88 -7.98 20.44 -3.77
CA PHE A 88 -7.51 19.31 -4.58
C PHE A 88 -7.94 19.41 -6.04
N ILE A 89 -9.21 19.79 -6.30
CA ILE A 89 -9.68 19.97 -7.68
C ILE A 89 -9.31 21.32 -8.29
N LYS A 90 -9.15 22.37 -7.47
CA LYS A 90 -8.69 23.69 -7.93
C LYS A 90 -7.28 23.62 -8.49
N HIS A 91 -6.39 22.86 -7.86
CA HIS A 91 -5.00 22.66 -8.30
C HIS A 91 -4.85 21.47 -9.26
N SER A 92 -5.75 21.35 -10.23
CA SER A 92 -5.63 20.31 -11.28
C SER A 92 -4.50 20.64 -12.27
N PRO A 93 -3.72 19.65 -12.76
CA PRO A 93 -3.85 18.22 -12.50
C PRO A 93 -3.37 17.82 -11.08
N SER A 94 -4.15 16.97 -10.40
CA SER A 94 -3.89 16.53 -9.02
C SER A 94 -3.51 15.05 -8.96
N LEU A 95 -3.06 14.56 -7.81
CA LEU A 95 -2.77 13.15 -7.58
C LEU A 95 -2.92 12.81 -6.11
N ALA A 96 -3.67 11.74 -5.81
CA ALA A 96 -3.74 11.15 -4.48
C ALA A 96 -2.90 9.86 -4.44
N LEU A 97 -2.09 9.70 -3.40
CA LEU A 97 -1.26 8.52 -3.17
C LEU A 97 -1.59 7.92 -1.81
N GLY A 98 -1.81 6.60 -1.78
CA GLY A 98 -1.93 5.85 -0.53
C GLY A 98 -0.55 5.57 0.07
N GLY A 99 -0.52 5.33 1.39
CA GLY A 99 0.71 4.89 2.05
C GLY A 99 1.25 3.58 1.47
N GLY A 100 2.56 3.39 1.54
CA GLY A 100 3.22 2.18 1.05
C GLY A 100 3.00 0.95 1.95
N PRO A 101 3.45 -0.24 1.51
CA PRO A 101 3.25 -1.51 2.21
C PRO A 101 3.87 -1.57 3.60
N SER A 102 4.76 -0.64 3.98
CA SER A 102 5.29 -0.55 5.34
C SER A 102 4.23 -0.18 6.40
N ALA A 103 3.08 0.35 5.98
CA ALA A 103 1.93 0.62 6.84
C ALA A 103 0.95 -0.57 6.87
N ARG A 104 1.45 -1.82 7.03
CA ARG A 104 0.64 -3.05 7.09
C ARG A 104 -0.36 -2.99 8.24
N ASN A 105 -1.53 -2.44 7.97
CA ASN A 105 -2.70 -2.57 8.81
C ASN A 105 -3.80 -3.27 8.01
N SER A 106 -4.79 -3.83 8.71
CA SER A 106 -5.94 -4.53 8.10
C SER A 106 -6.75 -3.67 7.12
N ASN A 107 -6.51 -2.35 7.10
CA ASN A 107 -7.31 -1.38 6.37
C ASN A 107 -6.63 -0.89 5.07
N LEU A 108 -5.43 -1.37 4.76
CA LEU A 108 -4.63 -0.89 3.62
C LEU A 108 -5.34 -1.09 2.27
N THR A 109 -6.04 -2.20 2.08
CA THR A 109 -6.87 -2.45 0.89
C THR A 109 -7.96 -1.40 0.74
N SER A 110 -8.69 -1.12 1.82
CA SER A 110 -9.76 -0.12 1.86
C SER A 110 -9.23 1.29 1.56
N LEU A 111 -8.03 1.61 2.05
CA LEU A 111 -7.35 2.86 1.75
C LEU A 111 -7.02 2.98 0.25
N HIS A 112 -6.41 1.97 -0.35
CA HIS A 112 -6.07 2.01 -1.78
C HIS A 112 -7.31 2.09 -2.67
N VAL A 113 -8.40 1.37 -2.31
CA VAL A 113 -9.69 1.50 -3.00
C VAL A 113 -10.22 2.94 -2.89
N ALA A 114 -10.20 3.52 -1.69
CA ALA A 114 -10.63 4.90 -1.46
C ALA A 114 -9.80 5.93 -2.26
N VAL A 115 -8.47 5.77 -2.28
CA VAL A 115 -7.55 6.62 -3.06
C VAL A 115 -7.80 6.49 -4.56
N ASN A 116 -8.05 5.29 -5.06
CA ASN A 116 -8.39 5.06 -6.46
C ASN A 116 -9.72 5.73 -6.82
N ILE A 117 -10.73 5.64 -5.95
CA ILE A 117 -12.00 6.36 -6.11
C ILE A 117 -11.77 7.87 -6.14
N LEU A 118 -10.96 8.41 -5.22
CA LEU A 118 -10.63 9.84 -5.16
C LEU A 118 -9.96 10.31 -6.46
N ASN A 119 -8.96 9.58 -6.95
CA ASN A 119 -8.32 9.87 -8.23
C ASN A 119 -9.30 9.77 -9.41
N ALA A 120 -10.20 8.78 -9.40
CA ALA A 120 -11.21 8.61 -10.44
C ALA A 120 -12.16 9.81 -10.51
N VAL A 121 -12.82 10.17 -9.41
CA VAL A 121 -13.77 11.29 -9.39
C VAL A 121 -13.10 12.65 -9.60
N SER A 122 -11.80 12.76 -9.30
CA SER A 122 -11.01 13.96 -9.58
C SER A 122 -10.63 14.10 -11.06
N GLY A 123 -10.78 13.02 -11.85
CA GLY A 123 -10.46 12.99 -13.28
C GLY A 123 -8.96 12.81 -13.56
N ASN A 124 -8.27 12.11 -12.65
CA ASN A 124 -6.82 11.90 -12.70
C ASN A 124 -6.41 10.68 -13.53
N LEU A 125 -7.36 9.78 -13.83
CA LEU A 125 -7.11 8.57 -14.64
C LEU A 125 -6.67 8.95 -16.06
N GLY A 126 -5.56 8.36 -16.51
CA GLY A 126 -4.96 8.64 -17.82
C GLY A 126 -4.35 10.05 -17.96
N LYS A 127 -4.26 10.82 -16.87
CA LYS A 127 -3.64 12.15 -16.84
C LYS A 127 -2.43 12.18 -15.91
N THR A 128 -2.68 11.93 -14.63
CA THR A 128 -1.64 11.83 -13.59
C THR A 128 -1.51 10.42 -13.06
N LEU A 129 -2.59 9.63 -13.10
CA LEU A 129 -2.57 8.21 -12.76
C LEU A 129 -2.64 7.37 -14.05
N HIS A 130 -1.50 6.78 -14.41
CA HIS A 130 -1.36 5.91 -15.58
C HIS A 130 -1.18 4.47 -15.12
N PHE A 131 -2.10 3.60 -15.53
CA PHE A 131 -1.97 2.16 -15.33
C PHE A 131 -1.23 1.56 -16.52
N HIS A 132 0.02 1.15 -16.28
CA HIS A 132 0.78 0.39 -17.26
C HIS A 132 0.33 -1.07 -17.23
N LYS A 133 0.43 -1.77 -18.37
CA LYS A 133 0.25 -3.22 -18.40
C LYS A 133 1.34 -3.85 -17.54
N GLN A 134 0.99 -4.22 -16.32
CA GLN A 134 1.82 -5.10 -15.53
C GLN A 134 1.54 -6.54 -15.94
N PRO A 135 2.55 -7.43 -15.91
CA PRO A 135 2.28 -8.86 -15.99
C PRO A 135 1.23 -9.23 -14.93
N ALA A 136 0.41 -10.24 -15.22
CA ALA A 136 -0.54 -10.73 -14.23
C ALA A 136 0.23 -11.02 -12.94
N PRO A 137 -0.19 -10.46 -11.78
CA PRO A 137 0.50 -10.73 -10.54
C PRO A 137 0.51 -12.24 -10.32
N GLU A 138 1.69 -12.80 -10.06
CA GLU A 138 1.80 -14.20 -9.70
C GLU A 138 0.93 -14.45 -8.47
N ASN A 139 0.22 -15.59 -8.45
CA ASN A 139 -0.60 -15.97 -7.32
C ASN A 139 0.33 -16.29 -6.14
N THR A 140 0.65 -15.26 -5.35
CA THR A 140 1.57 -15.27 -4.21
C THR A 140 0.81 -14.92 -2.93
N SER A 141 -0.40 -15.46 -2.80
CA SER A 141 -1.26 -15.19 -1.65
C SER A 141 -0.65 -15.79 -0.37
N HIS A 142 -1.03 -15.22 0.79
CA HIS A 142 -0.66 -15.79 2.08
C HIS A 142 -1.11 -17.24 2.24
N GLN A 143 -2.25 -17.59 1.64
CA GLN A 143 -2.78 -18.95 1.62
C GLN A 143 -1.83 -19.92 0.91
N ASN A 144 -1.19 -19.47 -0.19
CA ASN A 144 -0.26 -20.32 -0.95
C ASN A 144 1.00 -20.62 -0.13
N LEU A 145 1.44 -19.68 0.73
CA LEU A 145 2.55 -19.91 1.66
C LEU A 145 2.18 -20.91 2.76
N ILE A 146 0.95 -20.84 3.27
CA ILE A 146 0.44 -21.81 4.26
C ILE A 146 0.34 -23.20 3.63
N GLU A 147 -0.17 -23.30 2.40
CA GLU A 147 -0.27 -24.56 1.66
C GLU A 147 1.10 -25.15 1.35
N LEU A 148 2.06 -24.32 0.92
CA LEU A 148 3.45 -24.73 0.74
C LEU A 148 4.05 -25.30 2.04
N ALA A 149 3.89 -24.59 3.16
CA ALA A 149 4.38 -25.05 4.46
C ALA A 149 3.75 -26.39 4.87
N LYS A 150 2.46 -26.60 4.56
CA LYS A 150 1.76 -27.86 4.81
C LYS A 150 2.31 -29.00 3.94
N ASP A 151 2.51 -28.74 2.64
CA ASP A 151 2.99 -29.74 1.69
C ASP A 151 4.45 -30.14 1.97
N LEU A 152 5.29 -29.20 2.42
CA LEU A 152 6.63 -29.48 2.94
C LEU A 152 6.58 -30.35 4.21
N ASN A 153 5.74 -29.99 5.19
CA ASN A 153 5.62 -30.73 6.44
C ASN A 153 5.10 -32.17 6.28
N VAL A 154 4.26 -32.41 5.26
CA VAL A 154 3.73 -33.75 4.92
C VAL A 154 4.66 -34.50 3.95
N GLY A 155 5.75 -33.87 3.50
CA GLY A 155 6.75 -34.48 2.62
C GLY A 155 6.29 -34.67 1.17
N LYS A 156 5.27 -33.94 0.72
CA LYS A 156 4.86 -33.93 -0.69
C LYS A 156 5.92 -33.26 -1.57
N VAL A 157 6.56 -32.23 -1.03
CA VAL A 157 7.70 -31.54 -1.65
C VAL A 157 8.98 -32.12 -1.07
N LYS A 158 9.90 -32.55 -1.94
CA LYS A 158 11.16 -33.20 -1.54
C LYS A 158 12.38 -32.29 -1.67
N LEU A 159 12.26 -31.26 -2.52
CA LEU A 159 13.29 -30.26 -2.79
C LEU A 159 12.65 -28.88 -2.72
N LEU A 160 13.22 -27.98 -1.92
CA LEU A 160 12.87 -26.57 -1.88
C LEU A 160 14.10 -25.73 -2.26
N ILE A 161 13.95 -24.87 -3.27
CA ILE A 161 14.96 -23.88 -3.64
C ILE A 161 14.47 -22.51 -3.15
N ILE A 162 15.29 -21.84 -2.35
CA ILE A 162 15.02 -20.54 -1.76
C ILE A 162 15.96 -19.55 -2.42
N ASP A 163 15.39 -18.65 -3.23
CA ASP A 163 16.14 -17.62 -3.96
C ASP A 163 16.00 -16.27 -3.26
N ASP A 164 17.14 -15.71 -2.86
CA ASP A 164 17.35 -14.42 -2.18
C ASP A 164 16.22 -13.98 -1.21
N SER A 165 15.75 -14.91 -0.38
CA SER A 165 14.63 -14.69 0.53
C SER A 165 14.91 -15.26 1.92
N ASP A 166 14.33 -14.61 2.94
CA ASP A 166 14.46 -15.00 4.35
C ASP A 166 13.09 -15.33 5.00
N PRO A 167 12.45 -16.44 4.58
CA PRO A 167 11.14 -16.84 5.09
C PRO A 167 11.12 -17.12 6.59
N LEU A 168 12.21 -17.58 7.21
CA LEU A 168 12.24 -17.80 8.66
C LEU A 168 12.12 -16.50 9.46
N HIS A 169 12.69 -15.41 8.94
CA HIS A 169 12.56 -14.09 9.54
C HIS A 169 11.23 -13.39 9.18
N ALA A 170 10.80 -13.53 7.93
CA ALA A 170 9.63 -12.80 7.41
C ALA A 170 8.28 -13.43 7.78
N LEU A 171 8.23 -14.75 8.01
CA LEU A 171 6.99 -15.47 8.27
C LEU A 171 6.72 -15.67 9.77
N PRO A 172 5.45 -15.62 10.21
CA PRO A 172 5.08 -15.98 11.57
C PRO A 172 5.50 -17.41 11.92
N LYS A 173 6.06 -17.61 13.12
CA LYS A 173 6.48 -18.93 13.62
C LYS A 173 5.33 -19.97 13.60
N SER A 174 4.08 -19.52 13.69
CA SER A 174 2.89 -20.38 13.64
C SER A 174 2.71 -21.14 12.32
N ILE A 175 3.33 -20.69 11.22
CA ILE A 175 3.29 -21.38 9.92
C ILE A 175 4.11 -22.68 9.94
N GLY A 176 5.02 -22.85 10.90
CA GLY A 176 5.80 -24.08 11.06
C GLY A 176 6.82 -24.31 9.94
N PHE A 177 7.27 -23.23 9.30
CA PHE A 177 8.21 -23.30 8.18
C PHE A 177 9.57 -23.89 8.60
N GLU A 178 10.04 -23.61 9.82
CA GLU A 178 11.27 -24.18 10.36
C GLU A 178 11.25 -25.71 10.41
N LYS A 179 10.12 -26.30 10.81
CA LYS A 179 9.95 -27.76 10.84
C LYS A 179 9.91 -28.35 9.42
N ALA A 180 9.30 -27.62 8.49
CA ALA A 180 9.24 -27.99 7.08
C ALA A 180 10.64 -28.05 6.45
N LEU A 181 11.52 -27.09 6.75
CA LEU A 181 12.91 -27.08 6.26
C LEU A 181 13.68 -28.32 6.75
N LYS A 182 13.56 -28.70 8.03
CA LYS A 182 14.25 -29.89 8.57
C LYS A 182 13.82 -31.21 7.93
N ASN A 183 12.64 -31.25 7.32
CA ASN A 183 12.07 -32.46 6.72
C ASN A 183 12.21 -32.51 5.20
N THR A 184 12.77 -31.47 4.57
CA THR A 184 12.85 -31.32 3.11
C THR A 184 14.29 -31.00 2.73
N PHE A 185 14.79 -31.55 1.63
CA PHE A 185 16.10 -31.12 1.14
C PHE A 185 16.01 -29.68 0.61
N THR A 186 16.85 -28.79 1.12
CA THR A 186 16.73 -27.33 0.93
C THR A 186 18.00 -26.73 0.36
N ILE A 187 17.85 -25.92 -0.68
CA ILE A 187 18.94 -25.20 -1.33
C ILE A 187 18.69 -23.71 -1.17
N SER A 188 19.64 -22.98 -0.58
CA SER A 188 19.62 -21.52 -0.51
C SER A 188 20.51 -20.93 -1.60
N LEU A 189 19.92 -20.11 -2.46
CA LEU A 189 20.60 -19.22 -3.41
C LEU A 189 20.64 -17.84 -2.77
N ALA A 190 21.76 -17.46 -2.16
CA ALA A 190 21.87 -16.17 -1.48
C ALA A 190 23.27 -15.58 -1.65
N SER A 191 23.32 -14.27 -1.92
CA SER A 191 24.58 -13.51 -1.99
C SER A 191 25.21 -13.31 -0.61
N GLN A 192 24.39 -13.34 0.44
CA GLN A 192 24.80 -13.17 1.83
C GLN A 192 24.18 -14.22 2.76
N LYS A 193 24.86 -14.52 3.86
CA LYS A 193 24.35 -15.44 4.88
C LYS A 193 23.23 -14.77 5.68
N ASN A 194 22.06 -15.40 5.71
CA ASN A 194 20.88 -15.02 6.48
C ASN A 194 20.37 -16.17 7.37
N ASP A 195 19.36 -15.92 8.20
CA ASP A 195 18.82 -16.89 9.16
C ASP A 195 18.30 -18.16 8.46
N THR A 196 17.63 -18.00 7.32
CA THR A 196 17.16 -19.13 6.49
C THR A 196 18.30 -19.96 5.89
N SER A 197 19.31 -19.33 5.28
CA SER A 197 20.46 -20.01 4.66
C SER A 197 21.29 -20.81 5.66
N SER A 198 21.26 -20.42 6.94
CA SER A 198 21.95 -21.16 8.01
C SER A 198 21.29 -22.50 8.36
N GLN A 199 20.03 -22.68 7.95
CA GLN A 199 19.20 -23.86 8.22
C GLN A 199 18.97 -24.71 6.96
N THR A 200 19.63 -24.41 5.83
CA THR A 200 19.51 -25.18 4.58
C THR A 200 20.60 -26.23 4.40
N ASP A 201 20.30 -27.29 3.65
CA ASP A 201 21.23 -28.39 3.38
C ASP A 201 22.37 -28.01 2.43
N LEU A 202 22.10 -27.12 1.47
CA LEU A 202 23.10 -26.65 0.51
C LEU A 202 22.98 -25.13 0.31
N GLN A 203 24.11 -24.43 0.46
CA GLN A 203 24.20 -23.00 0.16
C GLN A 203 24.99 -22.79 -1.14
N LEU A 204 24.38 -22.09 -2.08
CA LEU A 204 24.97 -21.74 -3.36
C LEU A 204 25.04 -20.20 -3.47
N PRO A 205 26.23 -19.63 -3.71
CA PRO A 205 26.36 -18.20 -3.93
C PRO A 205 25.79 -17.82 -5.30
N VAL A 206 25.06 -16.72 -5.34
CA VAL A 206 24.56 -16.09 -6.58
C VAL A 206 25.27 -14.76 -6.81
N LEU A 207 25.43 -14.40 -8.09
CA LEU A 207 25.98 -13.11 -8.51
C LEU A 207 25.11 -11.98 -7.96
N THR A 208 25.75 -10.90 -7.53
CA THR A 208 25.02 -9.70 -7.12
C THR A 208 24.63 -8.88 -8.35
N ASP A 209 23.64 -7.98 -8.22
CA ASP A 209 23.21 -7.06 -9.31
C ASP A 209 24.33 -6.19 -9.91
N TYR A 210 25.56 -6.25 -9.35
CA TYR A 210 26.75 -5.52 -9.77
C TYR A 210 27.77 -6.37 -10.56
N GLU A 211 27.49 -7.65 -10.83
CA GLU A 211 28.32 -8.58 -11.62
C GLU A 211 27.61 -9.03 -12.90
#